data_AF-A0A355KUZ6-F1
#
_entry.id   AF-A0A355KUZ6-F1
#
_cell.length_a   1.000
_cell.length_b   1.000
_cell.length_c   1.000
_cell.angle_alpha   90.00
_cell.angle_beta   90.00
_cell.angle_gamma   90.00
#
_symmetry.space_group_name_H-M   'P 1'
#
loop_
_entity.id
_entity.type
_entity.pdbx_description
1 polymer ?
#
loop_
_entity_poly.entity_id
_entity_poly.type
_entity_poly.pdbx_seq_one_letter_code
_entity_poly.pdbx_strand_id
1 'polypeptide(L)'
;MKKGFYPKLAFDGIRKNKKMYLPYILTSIGMVMMYYIIIFLQFSQSIRDAVQSSTVTEILGLGSWVIAIFSCIFLFYTNSFLIKRRKKEFGLYNILGMDKHNLGIILFWETLIIAVISLVVGLAAGIAFSKLAELVFLNLLKSDATFDLTVSSQGIGLCAIIFTVINILLFFNSLRQVQFSSAISLVKSEQTGEKPPKGNWIFGILGVLLLGGAYYISLSIKEPLQALTLFFVAVIMVIIGTYLVMISGSVLFCRLLQKNKKYYYKPNHFVSVSSMVYRMKRNGAGLASICILATMVLVMISSTTSLYFGEEDALSIRYPREINIDISTLDTDLEKNGQMDNIISDIKNICKNHDVKGTDAYTYLNGMISGMITDDGKVETDINRIDNFSNIALGDFSSVYSFIFIPVDDYNKIMGTSYTLKDDEAIIYNYRNNSRYKNNVISFNRGQSFKIVKETDEFVIDTNAAISVTPSMALIVNDIDNATKGLTYNATTAQKIENTGINFHRYYCFDTGVSPQHQIELSKDIANYLDGNIEKYRADTSSRMFRSSVESKEQNRLDFFGLYGGLFGLG
;
A
#
# COMPACT_ATOMS: atom_id res chain seq x y z
N MET A 1 11.75 -20.39 -54.09
CA MET A 1 12.74 -20.06 -53.03
C MET A 1 12.89 -21.27 -52.09
N LYS A 2 14.12 -21.63 -51.69
CA LYS A 2 14.37 -22.82 -50.85
C LYS A 2 13.65 -22.70 -49.48
N LYS A 3 12.97 -23.76 -49.03
CA LYS A 3 12.40 -23.86 -47.67
C LYS A 3 13.54 -23.61 -46.66
N GLY A 4 13.47 -22.51 -45.90
CA GLY A 4 14.49 -22.12 -44.92
C GLY A 4 15.26 -20.81 -45.19
N PHE A 5 15.00 -20.11 -46.30
CA PHE A 5 15.65 -18.81 -46.57
C PHE A 5 15.33 -17.75 -45.50
N TYR A 6 14.04 -17.57 -45.15
CA TYR A 6 13.61 -16.55 -44.20
C TYR A 6 14.05 -16.81 -42.73
N PRO A 7 13.96 -18.04 -42.17
CA PRO A 7 14.52 -18.34 -40.86
C PRO A 7 16.02 -18.09 -40.76
N LYS A 8 16.78 -18.46 -41.80
CA LYS A 8 18.23 -18.24 -41.84
C LYS A 8 18.56 -16.74 -41.88
N LEU A 9 17.82 -15.98 -42.68
CA LEU A 9 17.99 -14.53 -42.77
C LEU A 9 17.63 -13.83 -41.46
N ALA A 10 16.57 -14.27 -40.77
CA ALA A 10 16.18 -13.79 -39.45
C ALA A 10 17.28 -14.05 -38.40
N PHE A 11 17.81 -15.28 -38.35
CA PHE A 11 18.89 -15.63 -37.43
C PHE A 11 20.18 -14.83 -37.70
N ASP A 12 20.57 -14.69 -38.97
CA ASP A 12 21.71 -13.87 -39.37
C ASP A 12 21.49 -12.38 -39.03
N GLY A 13 20.26 -11.90 -39.16
CA GLY A 13 19.84 -10.55 -38.74
C GLY A 13 20.01 -10.32 -37.24
N ILE A 14 19.55 -11.26 -36.40
CA ILE A 14 19.75 -11.22 -34.94
C ILE A 14 21.24 -11.26 -34.59
N ARG A 15 22.01 -12.18 -35.20
CA ARG A 15 23.44 -12.37 -34.92
C ARG A 15 24.26 -11.14 -35.28
N LYS A 16 24.01 -10.53 -36.45
CA LYS A 16 24.72 -9.31 -36.89
C LYS A 16 24.37 -8.11 -36.02
N ASN A 17 23.14 -8.04 -35.50
CA ASN A 17 22.67 -6.97 -34.63
C ASN A 17 22.69 -7.32 -33.13
N LYS A 18 23.56 -8.23 -32.69
CA LYS A 18 23.61 -8.75 -31.31
C LYS A 18 23.66 -7.68 -30.22
N LYS A 19 24.32 -6.53 -30.46
CA LYS A 19 24.42 -5.42 -29.49
C LYS A 19 23.06 -4.79 -29.15
N MET A 20 22.06 -4.96 -30.01
CA MET A 20 20.71 -4.46 -29.81
C MET A 20 19.73 -5.56 -29.41
N TYR A 21 19.90 -6.77 -29.94
CA TYR A 21 19.04 -7.91 -29.62
C TYR A 21 19.33 -8.54 -28.26
N LEU A 22 20.59 -8.55 -27.81
CA LEU A 22 20.97 -9.19 -26.55
C LEU A 22 20.26 -8.55 -25.34
N PRO A 23 20.20 -7.22 -25.18
CA PRO A 23 19.43 -6.61 -24.09
C PRO A 23 17.93 -6.97 -24.15
N TYR A 24 17.33 -7.01 -25.34
CA TYR A 24 15.92 -7.36 -25.50
C TYR A 24 15.64 -8.82 -25.11
N ILE A 25 16.46 -9.76 -25.58
CA ILE A 25 16.35 -11.19 -25.24
C ILE A 25 16.55 -11.39 -23.73
N LEU A 26 17.56 -10.75 -23.13
CA LEU A 26 17.79 -10.82 -21.68
C LEU A 26 16.61 -10.26 -20.87
N THR A 27 16.04 -9.15 -21.32
CA THR A 27 14.82 -8.61 -20.73
C THR A 27 13.66 -9.61 -20.82
N SER A 28 13.43 -10.22 -21.99
CA SER A 28 12.36 -11.21 -22.17
C SER A 28 12.57 -12.46 -21.30
N ILE A 29 13.80 -12.97 -21.21
CA ILE A 29 14.18 -14.07 -20.31
C ILE A 29 13.88 -13.70 -18.86
N GLY A 30 14.30 -12.51 -18.43
CA GLY A 30 14.09 -12.02 -17.06
C GLY A 30 12.61 -11.90 -16.70
N MET A 31 11.77 -11.42 -17.62
CA MET A 31 10.32 -11.33 -17.39
C MET A 31 9.66 -12.70 -17.26
N VAL A 32 10.00 -13.66 -18.13
CA VAL A 32 9.51 -15.05 -18.05
C VAL A 32 9.93 -15.69 -16.74
N MET A 33 11.20 -15.52 -16.36
CA MET A 33 11.78 -16.03 -15.12
C MET A 33 11.04 -15.48 -13.89
N MET A 34 10.90 -14.15 -13.78
CA MET A 34 10.23 -13.49 -12.66
C MET A 34 8.77 -13.91 -12.54
N TYR A 35 8.04 -13.95 -13.67
CA TYR A 35 6.65 -14.38 -13.67
C TYR A 35 6.49 -15.83 -13.20
N TYR A 36 7.37 -16.73 -13.68
CA TYR A 36 7.36 -18.13 -13.23
C TYR A 36 7.63 -18.24 -11.72
N ILE A 37 8.61 -17.50 -11.19
CA ILE A 37 8.94 -17.52 -9.76
C ILE A 37 7.73 -17.12 -8.92
N ILE A 38 7.04 -16.03 -9.24
CA ILE A 38 5.87 -15.59 -8.46
C ILE A 38 4.72 -16.59 -8.54
N ILE A 39 4.43 -17.15 -9.73
CA ILE A 39 3.41 -18.19 -9.85
C ILE A 39 3.81 -19.46 -9.09
N PHE A 40 5.09 -19.82 -9.09
CA PHE A 40 5.60 -20.94 -8.30
C PHE A 40 5.36 -20.73 -6.81
N LEU A 41 5.69 -19.54 -6.28
CA LEU A 41 5.45 -19.19 -4.88
C LEU A 41 3.95 -19.22 -4.54
N GLN A 42 3.10 -18.68 -5.41
CA GLN A 42 1.64 -18.70 -5.24
C GLN A 42 1.09 -20.13 -5.08
N PHE A 43 1.63 -21.09 -5.85
CA PHE A 43 1.18 -22.48 -5.82
C PHE A 43 2.03 -23.39 -4.92
N SER A 44 3.00 -22.87 -4.17
CA SER A 44 3.80 -23.69 -3.24
C SER A 44 2.93 -24.16 -2.07
N GLN A 45 3.01 -25.46 -1.77
CA GLN A 45 2.37 -26.03 -0.59
C GLN A 45 3.11 -25.64 0.69
N SER A 46 4.44 -25.58 0.66
CA SER A 46 5.28 -25.17 1.79
C SER A 46 4.87 -23.78 2.31
N ILE A 47 4.57 -22.85 1.40
CA ILE A 47 4.14 -21.49 1.75
C ILE A 47 2.73 -21.49 2.34
N ARG A 48 1.81 -22.30 1.80
CA ARG A 48 0.45 -22.43 2.34
C ARG A 48 0.47 -23.03 3.75
N ASP A 49 1.28 -24.05 3.98
CA ASP A 49 1.38 -24.71 5.27
C ASP A 49 2.07 -23.81 6.31
N ALA A 50 3.04 -23.00 5.88
CA ALA A 50 3.75 -22.06 6.75
C ALA A 50 2.84 -20.96 7.32
N VAL A 51 1.94 -20.41 6.50
CA VAL A 51 1.15 -19.22 6.88
C VAL A 51 -0.26 -19.58 7.33
N GLN A 52 -0.77 -20.76 6.95
CA GLN A 52 -2.11 -21.25 7.30
C GLN A 52 -3.25 -20.25 6.99
N SER A 53 -3.01 -19.35 6.04
CA SER A 53 -3.93 -18.28 5.62
C SER A 53 -3.92 -18.13 4.10
N SER A 54 -5.07 -17.80 3.51
CA SER A 54 -5.21 -17.58 2.07
C SER A 54 -4.58 -16.25 1.61
N THR A 55 -4.36 -15.32 2.54
CA THR A 55 -3.90 -13.95 2.27
C THR A 55 -2.63 -13.90 1.41
N VAL A 56 -1.63 -14.73 1.72
CA VAL A 56 -0.38 -14.78 0.93
C VAL A 56 -0.63 -15.24 -0.50
N THR A 57 -1.46 -16.27 -0.66
CA THR A 57 -1.76 -16.83 -1.98
C THR A 57 -2.51 -15.80 -2.83
N GLU A 58 -3.42 -15.05 -2.23
CA GLU A 58 -4.15 -13.96 -2.89
C GLU A 58 -3.23 -12.82 -3.30
N ILE A 59 -2.34 -12.38 -2.40
CA ILE A 59 -1.36 -11.31 -2.67
C ILE A 59 -0.41 -11.72 -3.81
N LEU A 60 0.19 -12.92 -3.73
CA LEU A 60 1.05 -13.43 -4.79
C LEU A 60 0.30 -13.58 -6.13
N GLY A 61 -0.98 -13.96 -6.07
CA GLY A 61 -1.87 -13.99 -7.24
C GLY A 61 -2.06 -12.61 -7.87
N LEU A 62 -2.33 -11.58 -7.08
CA LEU A 62 -2.39 -10.19 -7.55
C LEU A 62 -1.04 -9.74 -8.10
N GLY A 63 0.06 -10.08 -7.43
CA GLY A 63 1.43 -9.82 -7.87
C GLY A 63 1.74 -10.45 -9.23
N SER A 64 1.24 -11.66 -9.49
CA SER A 64 1.40 -12.30 -10.80
C SER A 64 0.74 -11.50 -11.93
N TRP A 65 -0.46 -10.95 -11.70
CA TRP A 65 -1.14 -10.08 -12.66
C TRP A 65 -0.37 -8.78 -12.89
N VAL A 66 0.14 -8.17 -11.82
CA VAL A 66 0.97 -6.97 -11.90
C VAL A 66 2.22 -7.23 -12.75
N ILE A 67 2.94 -8.34 -12.51
CA ILE A 67 4.12 -8.71 -13.29
C ILE A 67 3.76 -9.01 -14.75
N ALA A 68 2.62 -9.64 -15.03
CA ALA A 68 2.18 -9.90 -16.41
C ALA A 68 1.91 -8.60 -17.17
N ILE A 69 1.19 -7.65 -16.56
CA ILE A 69 0.91 -6.33 -17.15
C ILE A 69 2.20 -5.53 -17.33
N PHE A 70 3.06 -5.50 -16.31
CA PHE A 70 4.36 -4.83 -16.36
C PHE A 70 5.25 -5.43 -17.46
N SER A 71 5.33 -6.75 -17.54
CA SER A 71 6.04 -7.48 -18.59
C SER A 71 5.54 -7.09 -19.96
N CYS A 72 4.22 -7.00 -20.15
CA CYS A 72 3.62 -6.56 -21.40
C CYS A 72 4.10 -5.14 -21.76
N ILE A 73 3.88 -4.15 -20.89
CA ILE A 73 4.26 -2.75 -21.15
C ILE A 73 5.77 -2.62 -21.43
N PHE A 74 6.60 -3.26 -20.60
CA PHE A 74 8.06 -3.17 -20.72
C PHE A 74 8.56 -3.83 -22.01
N LEU A 75 8.03 -5.00 -22.36
CA LEU A 75 8.38 -5.66 -23.62
C LEU A 75 7.88 -4.88 -24.84
N PHE A 76 6.73 -4.21 -24.76
CA PHE A 76 6.25 -3.29 -25.79
C PHE A 76 7.21 -2.11 -26.01
N TYR A 77 7.71 -1.53 -24.91
CA TYR A 77 8.69 -0.46 -24.95
C TYR A 77 10.01 -0.93 -25.58
N THR A 78 10.59 -2.04 -25.09
CA THR A 78 11.89 -2.52 -25.57
C THR A 78 11.80 -3.03 -27.01
N ASN A 79 10.71 -3.71 -27.39
CA ASN A 79 10.46 -4.09 -28.78
C ASN A 79 10.33 -2.86 -29.69
N SER A 80 9.59 -1.83 -29.27
CA SER A 80 9.47 -0.58 -30.04
C SER A 80 10.80 0.14 -30.20
N PHE A 81 11.67 0.11 -29.19
CA PHE A 81 13.03 0.64 -29.28
C PHE A 81 13.89 -0.14 -30.29
N LEU A 82 13.81 -1.47 -30.27
CA LEU A 82 14.49 -2.35 -31.21
C LEU A 82 14.04 -2.08 -32.65
N ILE A 83 12.73 -2.06 -32.89
CA ILE A 83 12.15 -1.76 -34.20
C ILE A 83 12.57 -0.38 -34.67
N LYS A 84 12.46 0.67 -33.83
CA LYS A 84 12.90 2.04 -34.17
C LYS A 84 14.34 2.10 -34.68
N ARG A 85 15.27 1.37 -34.05
CA ARG A 85 16.67 1.32 -34.47
C ARG A 85 16.86 0.56 -35.78
N ARG A 86 16.05 -0.46 -36.04
CA ARG A 86 16.09 -1.28 -37.27
C ARG A 86 15.31 -0.71 -38.45
N LYS A 87 14.55 0.38 -38.25
CA LYS A 87 13.82 1.03 -39.35
C LYS A 87 14.74 1.45 -40.52
N LYS A 88 16.02 1.81 -40.27
CA LYS A 88 17.01 2.10 -41.32
C LYS A 88 17.34 0.86 -42.17
N GLU A 89 17.47 -0.31 -41.52
CA GLU A 89 17.72 -1.61 -42.17
C GLU A 89 16.53 -2.04 -43.02
N PHE A 90 15.31 -1.93 -42.48
CA PHE A 90 14.08 -2.22 -43.23
C PHE A 90 13.85 -1.24 -44.40
N GLY A 91 14.21 0.03 -44.24
CA GLY A 91 14.19 1.02 -45.31
C GLY A 91 15.14 0.68 -46.45
N LEU A 92 16.35 0.19 -46.14
CA LEU A 92 17.32 -0.27 -47.14
C LEU A 92 16.80 -1.50 -47.90
N TYR A 93 16.23 -2.48 -47.19
CA TYR A 93 15.64 -3.66 -47.84
C TYR A 93 14.48 -3.31 -48.78
N ASN A 94 13.65 -2.35 -48.39
CA ASN A 94 12.58 -1.84 -49.25
C ASN A 94 13.13 -1.12 -50.50
N ILE A 95 14.22 -0.35 -50.39
CA ILE A 95 14.88 0.29 -51.54
C ILE A 95 15.53 -0.74 -52.48
N LEU A 96 16.04 -1.85 -51.94
CA LEU A 96 16.64 -2.94 -52.71
C LEU A 96 15.61 -3.90 -53.34
N GLY A 97 14.31 -3.57 -53.29
CA GLY A 97 13.25 -4.30 -53.97
C GLY A 97 12.56 -5.40 -53.16
N MET A 98 12.75 -5.47 -51.84
CA MET A 98 11.96 -6.38 -51.00
C MET A 98 10.58 -5.79 -50.69
N ASP A 99 9.53 -6.52 -51.08
CA ASP A 99 8.16 -6.17 -50.70
C ASP A 99 7.94 -6.18 -49.18
N LYS A 100 7.03 -5.29 -48.73
CA LYS A 100 6.62 -5.18 -47.31
C LYS A 100 6.11 -6.50 -46.72
N HIS A 101 5.56 -7.39 -47.55
CA HIS A 101 5.13 -8.73 -47.14
C HIS A 101 6.32 -9.62 -46.74
N ASN A 102 7.41 -9.60 -47.52
CA ASN A 102 8.62 -10.36 -47.24
C ASN A 102 9.33 -9.86 -45.97
N LEU A 103 9.26 -8.56 -45.69
CA LEU A 103 9.72 -7.97 -44.43
C LEU A 103 8.89 -8.46 -43.23
N GLY A 104 7.58 -8.57 -43.39
CA GLY A 104 6.69 -9.16 -42.38
C GLY A 104 7.02 -10.61 -42.03
N ILE A 105 7.37 -11.43 -43.03
CA ILE A 105 7.80 -12.83 -42.81
C ILE A 105 9.10 -12.90 -42.01
N ILE A 106 10.06 -12.02 -42.28
CA ILE A 106 11.32 -11.97 -41.52
C ILE A 106 11.04 -11.59 -40.07
N LEU A 107 10.24 -10.55 -39.85
CA LEU A 107 9.84 -10.11 -38.50
C LEU A 107 9.12 -11.21 -37.72
N PHE A 108 8.29 -12.01 -38.40
CA PHE A 108 7.62 -13.16 -37.79
C PHE A 108 8.65 -14.16 -37.26
N TRP A 109 9.62 -14.57 -38.10
CA TRP A 109 10.66 -15.51 -37.69
C TRP A 109 11.57 -14.94 -36.60
N GLU A 110 11.92 -13.65 -36.64
CA GLU A 110 12.70 -13.02 -35.58
C GLU A 110 11.95 -13.03 -34.25
N THR A 111 10.67 -12.65 -34.26
CA THR A 111 9.83 -12.62 -33.05
C THR A 111 9.63 -14.03 -32.51
N LEU A 112 9.41 -15.02 -33.39
CA LEU A 112 9.24 -16.42 -33.01
C LEU A 112 10.51 -17.00 -32.38
N ILE A 113 11.68 -16.77 -32.98
CA ILE A 113 12.97 -17.23 -32.43
C ILE A 113 13.19 -16.64 -31.04
N ILE A 114 12.93 -15.35 -30.87
CA ILE A 114 13.10 -14.67 -29.57
C ILE A 114 12.09 -15.18 -28.55
N ALA A 115 10.83 -15.39 -28.94
CA ALA A 115 9.80 -15.93 -28.07
C ALA A 115 10.20 -17.32 -27.54
N VAL A 116 10.66 -18.21 -28.42
CA VAL A 116 11.10 -19.56 -28.05
C VAL A 116 12.33 -19.53 -27.14
N ILE A 117 13.36 -18.75 -27.49
CA ILE A 117 14.57 -18.63 -26.65
C ILE A 117 14.20 -18.07 -25.27
N SER A 118 13.37 -17.03 -25.23
CA SER A 118 13.02 -16.37 -23.98
C SER A 118 12.16 -17.26 -23.08
N LEU A 119 11.21 -18.00 -23.66
CA LEU A 119 10.40 -18.96 -22.93
C LEU A 119 11.25 -20.11 -22.38
N VAL A 120 12.06 -20.76 -23.22
CA VAL A 120 12.85 -21.93 -22.79
C VAL A 120 13.89 -21.54 -21.76
N VAL A 121 14.69 -20.50 -22.03
CA VAL A 121 15.76 -20.08 -21.11
C VAL A 121 15.19 -19.42 -19.87
N GLY A 122 14.13 -18.61 -20.02
CA GLY A 122 13.44 -17.96 -18.90
C GLY A 122 12.77 -18.95 -17.96
N LEU A 123 12.11 -19.99 -18.49
CA LEU A 123 11.54 -21.07 -17.67
C LEU A 123 12.64 -21.91 -17.02
N ALA A 124 13.70 -22.27 -17.74
CA ALA A 124 14.81 -23.02 -17.15
C ALA A 124 15.47 -22.24 -16.00
N ALA A 125 15.72 -20.95 -16.19
CA ALA A 125 16.22 -20.07 -15.14
C ALA A 125 15.19 -19.90 -14.00
N GLY A 126 13.91 -19.72 -14.33
CA GLY A 126 12.82 -19.61 -13.35
C GLY A 126 12.72 -20.84 -12.47
N ILE A 127 12.77 -22.04 -13.05
CA ILE A 127 12.79 -23.31 -12.31
C ILE A 127 14.02 -23.38 -11.42
N ALA A 128 15.22 -23.07 -11.94
CA ALA A 128 16.46 -23.12 -11.18
C ALA A 128 16.45 -22.14 -9.97
N PHE A 129 15.93 -20.92 -10.16
CA PHE A 129 15.90 -19.90 -9.10
C PHE A 129 14.64 -19.97 -8.22
N SER A 130 13.59 -20.68 -8.63
CA SER A 130 12.33 -20.76 -7.88
C SER A 130 12.50 -21.36 -6.48
N LYS A 131 13.35 -22.38 -6.33
CA LYS A 131 13.65 -22.94 -5.00
C LYS A 131 14.42 -21.97 -4.12
N LEU A 132 15.38 -21.23 -4.70
CA LEU A 132 16.08 -20.17 -3.96
C LEU A 132 15.09 -19.11 -3.48
N ALA A 133 14.16 -18.69 -4.35
CA ALA A 133 13.11 -17.73 -4.00
C ALA A 133 12.19 -18.27 -2.89
N GLU A 134 11.79 -19.55 -2.95
CA GLU A 134 10.97 -20.18 -1.90
C GLU A 134 11.70 -20.23 -0.56
N LEU A 135 12.99 -20.60 -0.55
CA LEU A 135 13.78 -20.61 0.68
C LEU A 135 13.94 -19.22 1.30
N VAL A 136 14.21 -18.21 0.47
CA VAL A 136 14.25 -16.81 0.92
C VAL A 136 12.89 -16.40 1.48
N PHE A 137 11.80 -16.75 0.81
CA PHE A 137 10.45 -16.40 1.22
C PHE A 137 10.01 -17.10 2.51
N LEU A 138 10.31 -18.40 2.68
CA LEU A 138 10.02 -19.13 3.93
C LEU A 138 10.83 -18.58 5.11
N ASN A 139 12.09 -18.18 4.88
CA ASN A 139 12.90 -17.54 5.92
C ASN A 139 12.33 -16.17 6.32
N LEU A 140 11.80 -15.40 5.37
CA LEU A 140 11.07 -14.16 5.65
C LEU A 140 9.78 -14.44 6.45
N LEU A 141 9.12 -15.57 6.21
CA LEU A 141 7.95 -15.99 6.99
C LEU A 141 8.30 -16.63 8.34
N LYS A 142 9.58 -16.69 8.72
CA LYS A 142 10.08 -17.32 9.96
C LYS A 142 9.61 -18.79 10.11
N SER A 143 9.48 -19.49 8.99
CA SER A 143 9.01 -20.89 8.94
C SER A 143 10.14 -21.85 8.58
N ASP A 144 10.05 -23.08 9.09
CA ASP A 144 11.05 -24.12 8.83
C ASP A 144 11.02 -24.56 7.36
N ALA A 145 12.16 -24.42 6.68
CA ALA A 145 12.28 -24.74 5.27
C ALA A 145 12.59 -26.24 5.05
N THR A 146 11.69 -26.95 4.39
CA THR A 146 11.97 -28.30 3.88
C THR A 146 12.59 -28.24 2.48
N PHE A 147 13.63 -29.05 2.26
CA PHE A 147 14.38 -29.05 1.00
C PHE A 147 13.82 -30.09 0.01
N ASP A 148 12.61 -29.85 -0.49
CA ASP A 148 12.06 -30.62 -1.62
C ASP A 148 12.01 -29.76 -2.88
N LEU A 149 12.64 -30.23 -3.96
CA LEU A 149 12.62 -29.55 -5.26
C LEU A 149 11.33 -29.91 -5.99
N THR A 150 10.36 -28.99 -5.93
CA THR A 150 9.09 -29.12 -6.63
C THR A 150 9.10 -28.26 -7.89
N VAL A 151 8.36 -28.70 -8.91
CA VAL A 151 8.19 -27.96 -10.17
C VAL A 151 6.69 -27.75 -10.38
N SER A 152 6.27 -26.49 -10.55
CA SER A 152 4.87 -26.16 -10.78
C SER A 152 4.51 -26.34 -12.26
N SER A 153 3.87 -27.46 -12.60
CA SER A 153 3.35 -27.73 -13.95
C SER A 153 2.32 -26.68 -14.38
N GLN A 154 1.50 -26.21 -13.44
CA GLN A 154 0.55 -25.12 -13.63
C GLN A 154 1.27 -23.80 -13.98
N GLY A 155 2.38 -23.50 -13.29
CA GLY A 155 3.18 -22.31 -13.54
C GLY A 155 3.84 -22.30 -14.91
N ILE A 156 4.34 -23.45 -15.38
CA ILE A 156 4.86 -23.59 -16.75
C ILE A 156 3.76 -23.29 -17.77
N GLY A 157 2.55 -23.84 -17.58
CA GLY A 157 1.42 -23.64 -18.48
C GLY A 157 0.98 -22.18 -18.57
N LEU A 158 0.78 -21.51 -17.42
CA LEU A 158 0.38 -20.10 -17.36
C LEU A 158 1.43 -19.19 -17.99
N CYS A 159 2.71 -19.43 -17.70
CA CYS A 159 3.81 -18.65 -18.24
C CYS A 159 3.89 -18.81 -19.77
N ALA A 160 3.74 -20.04 -20.29
CA ALA A 160 3.67 -20.29 -21.73
C ALA A 160 2.50 -19.54 -22.39
N ILE A 161 1.30 -19.57 -21.81
CA ILE A 161 0.11 -18.88 -22.34
C ILE A 161 0.34 -17.36 -22.39
N ILE A 162 0.67 -16.74 -21.26
CA ILE A 162 0.80 -15.28 -21.16
C ILE A 162 1.89 -14.75 -22.06
N PHE A 163 3.09 -15.34 -22.04
CA PHE A 163 4.17 -14.86 -22.89
C PHE A 163 3.95 -15.16 -24.36
N THR A 164 3.20 -16.22 -24.71
CA THR A 164 2.75 -16.40 -26.10
C THR A 164 1.81 -15.29 -26.53
N VAL A 165 0.82 -14.94 -25.72
CA VAL A 165 -0.10 -13.82 -25.99
C VAL A 165 0.66 -12.50 -26.14
N ILE A 166 1.58 -12.20 -25.21
CA ILE A 166 2.42 -10.98 -25.29
C ILE A 166 3.23 -10.98 -26.59
N ASN A 167 3.91 -12.08 -26.95
CA ASN A 167 4.70 -12.14 -28.18
C ASN A 167 3.85 -11.98 -29.45
N ILE A 168 2.62 -12.52 -29.47
CA ILE A 168 1.65 -12.29 -30.56
C ILE A 168 1.31 -10.81 -30.68
N LEU A 169 1.00 -10.14 -29.56
CA LEU A 169 0.70 -8.71 -29.53
C LEU A 169 1.90 -7.86 -30.01
N LEU A 170 3.11 -8.22 -29.58
CA LEU A 170 4.35 -7.56 -30.02
C LEU A 170 4.58 -7.74 -31.51
N PHE A 171 4.34 -8.94 -32.05
CA PHE A 171 4.44 -9.22 -33.49
C PHE A 171 3.50 -8.32 -34.29
N PHE A 172 2.22 -8.24 -33.93
CA PHE A 172 1.26 -7.37 -34.63
C PHE A 172 1.64 -5.89 -34.55
N ASN A 173 2.12 -5.43 -33.39
CA ASN A 173 2.61 -4.06 -33.24
C ASN A 173 3.84 -3.78 -34.11
N SER A 174 4.81 -4.70 -34.14
CA SER A 174 5.99 -4.61 -35.01
C SER A 174 5.61 -4.58 -36.49
N LEU A 175 4.68 -5.45 -36.90
CA LEU A 175 4.16 -5.52 -38.27
C LEU A 175 3.50 -4.21 -38.68
N ARG A 176 2.64 -3.64 -37.82
CA ARG A 176 2.04 -2.32 -38.03
C ARG A 176 3.11 -1.24 -38.18
N GLN A 177 4.08 -1.17 -37.27
CA GLN A 177 5.13 -0.14 -37.32
C GLN A 177 5.96 -0.17 -38.61
N VAL A 178 6.21 -1.36 -39.17
CA VAL A 178 7.01 -1.53 -40.39
C VAL A 178 6.17 -1.29 -41.65
N GLN A 179 4.90 -1.70 -41.67
CA GLN A 179 4.02 -1.48 -42.82
C GLN A 179 3.70 0.01 -43.06
N PHE A 180 3.56 0.79 -41.97
CA PHE A 180 3.19 2.21 -42.00
C PHE A 180 4.37 3.19 -41.94
N SER A 181 5.62 2.73 -41.82
CA SER A 181 6.79 3.62 -41.86
C SER A 181 7.20 3.96 -43.29
N SER A 182 7.24 5.24 -43.66
CA SER A 182 7.75 5.70 -44.97
C SER A 182 9.29 5.78 -44.96
N ALA A 183 9.94 5.24 -45.98
CA ALA A 183 11.41 5.22 -46.10
C ALA A 183 12.03 6.64 -46.11
N ILE A 184 11.28 7.65 -46.57
CA ILE A 184 11.74 9.03 -46.78
C ILE A 184 11.76 9.88 -45.50
N SER A 185 10.83 9.65 -44.56
CA SER A 185 10.79 10.41 -43.29
C SER A 185 11.92 10.01 -42.32
N LEU A 186 12.62 8.92 -42.62
CA LEU A 186 13.50 8.22 -41.69
C LEU A 186 15.00 8.52 -41.88
N VAL A 187 15.40 8.88 -43.09
CA VAL A 187 16.78 9.28 -43.43
C VAL A 187 17.02 10.76 -43.09
N LYS A 188 15.97 11.59 -43.07
CA LYS A 188 16.08 13.04 -42.84
C LYS A 188 15.99 13.49 -41.37
N SER A 189 15.62 12.62 -40.42
CA SER A 189 15.40 13.03 -39.01
C SER A 189 16.68 13.30 -38.20
N GLU A 190 17.85 12.84 -38.67
CA GLU A 190 19.16 13.18 -38.08
C GLU A 190 19.76 14.49 -38.63
N GLN A 191 19.22 15.05 -39.73
CA GLN A 191 19.82 16.20 -40.45
C GLN A 191 19.17 17.56 -40.17
N THR A 192 18.08 17.62 -39.39
CA THR A 192 17.58 18.91 -38.90
C THR A 192 18.46 19.39 -37.75
N GLY A 193 19.41 20.27 -38.06
CA GLY A 193 20.32 20.89 -37.08
C GLY A 193 19.58 21.35 -35.82
N GLU A 194 20.00 20.84 -34.67
CA GLU A 194 19.42 21.19 -33.38
C GLU A 194 19.59 22.70 -33.15
N LYS A 195 18.47 23.42 -33.09
CA LYS A 195 18.47 24.85 -32.74
C LYS A 195 19.23 25.06 -31.43
N PRO A 196 20.05 26.12 -31.29
CA PRO A 196 20.83 26.36 -30.09
C PRO A 196 19.89 26.33 -28.87
N PRO A 197 20.18 25.50 -27.86
CA PRO A 197 19.24 25.18 -26.81
C PRO A 197 18.98 26.41 -25.94
N LYS A 198 17.88 27.12 -26.17
CA LYS A 198 17.43 28.21 -25.29
C LYS A 198 17.00 27.59 -23.96
N GLY A 199 17.92 27.55 -22.99
CA GLY A 199 17.61 27.22 -21.61
C GLY A 199 16.68 28.28 -21.05
N ASN A 200 15.42 27.92 -20.82
CA ASN A 200 14.45 28.84 -20.26
C ASN A 200 14.63 28.86 -18.73
N TRP A 201 15.21 29.94 -18.20
CA TRP A 201 15.60 30.01 -16.79
C TRP A 201 14.39 29.91 -15.85
N ILE A 202 13.19 30.32 -16.32
CA ILE A 202 11.95 30.32 -15.54
C ILE A 202 11.62 28.88 -15.15
N PHE A 203 11.61 27.98 -16.14
CA PHE A 203 11.33 26.57 -15.92
C PHE A 203 12.42 25.87 -15.09
N GLY A 204 13.68 26.30 -15.22
CA GLY A 204 14.76 25.77 -14.38
C GLY A 204 14.59 26.11 -12.91
N ILE A 205 14.33 27.38 -12.59
CA ILE A 205 14.11 27.85 -11.21
C ILE A 205 12.80 27.28 -10.65
N LEU A 206 11.73 27.29 -11.44
CA LEU A 206 10.44 26.71 -11.06
C LEU A 206 10.56 25.23 -10.70
N GLY A 207 11.34 24.45 -11.45
CA GLY A 207 11.59 23.05 -11.14
C GLY A 207 12.25 22.85 -9.77
N VAL A 208 13.26 23.68 -9.44
CA VAL A 208 13.92 23.63 -8.12
C VAL A 208 12.96 24.04 -7.00
N LEU A 209 12.16 25.09 -7.21
CA LEU A 209 11.15 25.53 -6.24
C LEU A 209 10.07 24.48 -6.01
N LEU A 210 9.59 23.81 -7.07
CA LEU A 210 8.63 22.72 -6.96
C LEU A 210 9.20 21.53 -6.16
N LEU A 211 10.46 21.16 -6.40
CA LEU A 211 11.11 20.12 -5.59
C LEU A 211 11.24 20.56 -4.12
N GLY A 212 11.72 21.77 -3.87
CA GLY A 212 11.83 22.32 -2.51
C GLY A 212 10.48 22.37 -1.78
N GLY A 213 9.43 22.80 -2.48
CA GLY A 213 8.07 22.82 -1.97
C GLY A 213 7.54 21.42 -1.67
N ALA A 214 7.79 20.44 -2.53
CA ALA A 214 7.39 19.05 -2.29
C ALA A 214 8.07 18.45 -1.05
N TYR A 215 9.37 18.69 -0.87
CA TYR A 215 10.09 18.28 0.34
C TYR A 215 9.57 18.99 1.60
N TYR A 216 9.28 20.28 1.51
CA TYR A 216 8.69 21.03 2.62
C TYR A 216 7.32 20.49 3.03
N ILE A 217 6.44 20.20 2.06
CA ILE A 217 5.14 19.56 2.31
C ILE A 217 5.37 18.19 2.98
N SER A 218 6.24 17.36 2.42
CA SER A 218 6.51 16.02 2.97
C SER A 218 7.01 16.03 4.42
N LEU A 219 7.79 17.03 4.81
CA LEU A 219 8.31 17.18 6.18
C LEU A 219 7.33 17.87 7.14
N SER A 220 6.31 18.56 6.60
CA SER A 220 5.32 19.30 7.40
C SER A 220 4.08 18.46 7.74
N ILE A 221 3.85 17.35 7.03
CA ILE A 221 2.73 16.43 7.29
C ILE A 221 2.98 15.73 8.63
N LYS A 222 2.12 16.01 9.60
CA LYS A 222 2.13 15.36 10.93
C LYS A 222 0.97 14.40 11.14
N GLU A 223 -0.10 14.53 10.35
CA GLU A 223 -1.31 13.73 10.52
C GLU A 223 -1.50 12.75 9.35
N PRO A 224 -1.84 11.48 9.62
CA PRO A 224 -2.00 10.45 8.58
C PRO A 224 -3.02 10.82 7.51
N LEU A 225 -4.07 11.55 7.90
CA LEU A 225 -5.20 11.83 7.02
C LEU A 225 -4.90 13.00 6.06
N GLN A 226 -4.17 14.01 6.53
CA GLN A 226 -3.57 15.03 5.65
C GLN A 226 -2.51 14.43 4.72
N ALA A 227 -1.82 13.37 5.17
CA ALA A 227 -0.88 12.64 4.33
C ALA A 227 -1.57 12.07 3.10
N LEU A 228 -2.78 11.50 3.23
CA LEU A 228 -3.47 10.86 2.10
C LEU A 228 -3.73 11.80 0.92
N THR A 229 -4.05 13.09 1.15
CA THR A 229 -4.31 14.06 0.06
C THR A 229 -3.05 14.78 -0.39
N LEU A 230 -2.25 15.30 0.54
CA LEU A 230 -1.03 16.06 0.23
C LEU A 230 0.11 15.19 -0.31
N PHE A 231 0.12 13.89 -0.01
CA PHE A 231 1.11 12.96 -0.55
C PHE A 231 1.03 12.89 -2.08
N PHE A 232 -0.17 12.73 -2.65
CA PHE A 232 -0.32 12.69 -4.12
C PHE A 232 0.11 14.01 -4.77
N VAL A 233 -0.22 15.15 -4.14
CA VAL A 233 0.24 16.47 -4.60
C VAL A 233 1.76 16.54 -4.58
N ALA A 234 2.40 16.14 -3.48
CA ALA A 234 3.85 16.13 -3.35
C ALA A 234 4.52 15.20 -4.38
N VAL A 235 3.98 14.00 -4.62
CA VAL A 235 4.49 13.05 -5.64
C VAL A 235 4.41 13.67 -7.04
N ILE A 236 3.28 14.29 -7.40
CA ILE A 236 3.13 14.96 -8.70
C ILE A 236 4.12 16.12 -8.82
N MET A 237 4.29 16.92 -7.77
CA MET A 237 5.28 18.00 -7.73
C MET A 237 6.71 17.47 -7.89
N VAL A 238 7.07 16.32 -7.29
CA VAL A 238 8.38 15.68 -7.46
C VAL A 238 8.59 15.23 -8.91
N ILE A 239 7.59 14.61 -9.53
CA ILE A 239 7.68 14.18 -10.93
C ILE A 239 7.89 15.39 -11.85
N ILE A 240 7.01 16.39 -11.77
CA ILE A 240 7.09 17.60 -12.62
C ILE A 240 8.39 18.36 -12.35
N GLY A 241 8.74 18.57 -11.08
CA GLY A 241 9.96 19.23 -10.65
C GLY A 241 11.21 18.55 -11.20
N THR A 242 11.29 17.22 -11.13
CA THR A 242 12.41 16.43 -11.67
C THR A 242 12.53 16.60 -13.18
N TYR A 243 11.43 16.54 -13.94
CA TYR A 243 11.46 16.78 -15.38
C TYR A 243 11.92 18.20 -15.72
N LEU A 244 11.41 19.22 -15.02
CA LEU A 244 11.80 20.61 -15.24
C LEU A 244 13.28 20.86 -14.92
N VAL A 245 13.78 20.31 -13.81
CA VAL A 245 15.19 20.40 -13.42
C VAL A 245 16.07 19.69 -14.46
N MET A 246 15.73 18.48 -14.89
CA MET A 246 16.56 17.72 -15.83
C MET A 246 16.51 18.26 -17.26
N ILE A 247 15.38 18.83 -17.72
CA ILE A 247 15.25 19.37 -19.08
C ILE A 247 15.76 20.81 -19.19
N SER A 248 15.42 21.66 -18.21
CA SER A 248 15.67 23.11 -18.25
C SER A 248 16.72 23.55 -17.23
N GLY A 249 16.66 23.01 -16.00
CA GLY A 249 17.62 23.33 -14.94
C GLY A 249 19.06 22.89 -15.26
N SER A 250 19.26 21.68 -15.78
CA SER A 250 20.57 21.15 -16.18
C SER A 250 21.22 21.99 -17.30
N VAL A 251 20.42 22.42 -18.28
CA VAL A 251 20.84 23.31 -19.37
C VAL A 251 21.18 24.70 -18.83
N LEU A 252 20.37 25.23 -17.89
CA LEU A 252 20.63 26.49 -17.21
C LEU A 252 21.94 26.43 -16.41
N PHE A 253 22.16 25.35 -15.65
CA PHE A 253 23.37 25.12 -14.87
C PHE A 253 24.62 25.10 -15.76
N CYS A 254 24.57 24.35 -16.87
CA CYS A 254 25.67 24.33 -17.84
C CYS A 254 25.94 25.73 -18.43
N ARG A 255 24.90 26.53 -18.70
CA ARG A 255 25.05 27.92 -19.17
C ARG A 255 25.63 28.85 -18.10
N LEU A 256 25.30 28.65 -16.82
CA LEU A 256 25.92 29.39 -15.72
C LEU A 256 27.43 29.09 -15.65
N LEU A 257 27.82 27.82 -15.85
CA LEU A 257 29.23 27.44 -15.97
C LEU A 257 29.90 28.09 -17.20
N GLN A 258 29.22 28.19 -18.34
CA GLN A 258 29.73 28.91 -19.52
C GLN A 258 29.93 30.42 -19.28
N LYS A 259 29.06 31.04 -18.47
CA LYS A 259 29.19 32.46 -18.10
C LYS A 259 30.37 32.74 -17.16
N ASN A 260 30.77 31.77 -16.34
CA ASN A 260 31.91 31.92 -15.44
C ASN A 260 33.24 31.81 -16.21
N LYS A 261 33.76 32.95 -16.68
CA LYS A 261 34.98 33.03 -17.49
C LYS A 261 36.20 32.36 -16.85
N LYS A 262 36.32 32.40 -15.52
CA LYS A 262 37.45 31.79 -14.77
C LYS A 262 37.41 30.25 -14.81
N TYR A 263 36.23 29.67 -14.97
CA TYR A 263 36.03 28.22 -15.06
C TYR A 263 36.02 27.72 -16.51
N TYR A 264 35.30 28.43 -17.39
CA TYR A 264 35.03 27.99 -18.76
C TYR A 264 36.24 28.05 -19.70
N TYR A 265 37.08 29.08 -19.59
CA TYR A 265 38.25 29.24 -20.48
C TYR A 265 39.46 28.39 -20.08
N LYS A 266 39.33 27.50 -19.09
CA LYS A 266 40.36 26.51 -18.80
C LYS A 266 40.32 25.40 -19.87
N PRO A 267 41.48 24.99 -20.43
CA PRO A 267 41.53 23.97 -21.50
C PRO A 267 40.77 22.69 -21.19
N ASN A 268 40.82 22.24 -19.92
CA ASN A 268 40.17 21.00 -19.46
C ASN A 268 38.63 21.08 -19.41
N HIS A 269 38.04 22.28 -19.35
CA HIS A 269 36.61 22.47 -19.11
C HIS A 269 35.84 22.95 -20.34
N PHE A 270 36.48 23.72 -21.22
CA PHE A 270 35.85 24.38 -22.36
C PHE A 270 35.08 23.40 -23.27
N VAL A 271 35.74 22.30 -23.67
CA VAL A 271 35.16 21.28 -24.58
C VAL A 271 34.02 20.51 -23.92
N SER A 272 34.22 20.12 -22.65
CA SER A 272 33.24 19.36 -21.87
C SER A 272 31.96 20.17 -21.64
N VAL A 273 32.06 21.40 -21.16
CA VAL A 273 30.89 22.26 -20.86
C VAL A 273 30.13 22.61 -22.15
N SER A 274 30.83 22.93 -23.24
CA SER A 274 30.20 23.27 -24.52
C SER A 274 29.41 22.12 -25.13
N SER A 275 29.94 20.90 -25.07
CA SER A 275 29.25 19.71 -25.57
C SER A 275 28.13 19.24 -24.62
N MET A 276 28.28 19.46 -23.31
CA MET A 276 27.31 19.05 -22.28
C MET A 276 25.99 19.80 -22.39
N VAL A 277 25.99 21.09 -22.74
CA VAL A 277 24.76 21.89 -22.94
C VAL A 277 23.82 21.26 -23.97
N TYR A 278 24.35 20.79 -25.10
CA TYR A 278 23.57 20.13 -26.15
C TYR A 278 23.14 18.73 -25.73
N ARG A 279 24.04 17.96 -25.11
CA ARG A 279 23.73 16.61 -24.60
C ARG A 279 22.62 16.64 -23.55
N MET A 280 22.65 17.61 -22.62
CA MET A 280 21.62 17.81 -21.60
C MET A 280 20.28 18.21 -22.23
N LYS A 281 20.25 19.10 -23.24
CA LYS A 281 19.00 19.44 -23.92
C LYS A 281 18.37 18.23 -24.61
N ARG A 282 19.19 17.41 -25.26
CA ARG A 282 18.72 16.25 -26.02
C ARG A 282 18.27 15.09 -25.14
N ASN A 283 19.01 14.82 -24.06
CA ASN A 283 18.80 13.63 -23.22
C ASN A 283 18.15 13.93 -21.86
N GLY A 284 17.89 15.19 -21.52
CA GLY A 284 17.38 15.58 -20.19
C GLY A 284 16.08 14.89 -19.79
N ALA A 285 15.15 14.70 -20.74
CA ALA A 285 13.93 13.94 -20.47
C ALA A 285 14.21 12.48 -20.14
N GLY A 286 15.16 11.84 -20.83
CA GLY A 286 15.56 10.46 -20.53
C GLY A 286 16.23 10.32 -19.17
N LEU A 287 17.07 11.28 -18.78
CA LEU A 287 17.68 11.32 -17.44
C LEU A 287 16.61 11.51 -16.34
N ALA A 288 15.60 12.35 -16.58
CA ALA A 288 14.46 12.49 -15.68
C ALA A 288 13.71 11.17 -15.50
N SER A 289 13.41 10.47 -16.60
CA SER A 289 12.73 9.17 -16.54
C SER A 289 13.54 8.13 -15.75
N ILE A 290 14.86 8.06 -15.96
CA ILE A 290 15.74 7.16 -15.20
C ILE A 290 15.73 7.52 -13.71
N CYS A 291 15.81 8.81 -13.37
CA CYS A 291 15.76 9.28 -11.99
C CYS A 291 14.46 8.87 -11.30
N ILE A 292 13.31 9.14 -11.93
CA ILE A 292 12.00 8.78 -11.38
C ILE A 292 11.85 7.27 -11.21
N LEU A 293 12.29 6.48 -12.20
CA LEU A 293 12.26 5.02 -12.09
C LEU A 293 13.14 4.51 -10.93
N ALA A 294 14.34 5.06 -10.76
CA ALA A 294 15.23 4.69 -9.66
C ALA A 294 14.61 5.05 -8.29
N THR A 295 14.01 6.24 -8.18
CA THR A 295 13.30 6.66 -6.96
C THR A 295 12.10 5.77 -6.68
N MET A 296 11.32 5.38 -7.70
CA MET A 296 10.18 4.46 -7.53
C MET A 296 10.62 3.10 -6.97
N VAL A 297 11.73 2.54 -7.48
CA VAL A 297 12.31 1.30 -6.96
C VAL A 297 12.73 1.49 -5.49
N LEU A 298 13.40 2.59 -5.16
CA LEU A 298 13.80 2.88 -3.77
C LEU A 298 12.59 3.05 -2.84
N VAL A 299 11.54 3.74 -3.28
CA VAL A 299 10.31 3.92 -2.50
C VAL A 299 9.64 2.58 -2.25
N MET A 300 9.53 1.72 -3.28
CA MET A 300 8.94 0.38 -3.17
C MET A 300 9.70 -0.48 -2.16
N ILE A 301 11.03 -0.55 -2.26
CA ILE A 301 11.86 -1.31 -1.31
C ILE A 301 11.73 -0.72 0.09
N SER A 302 11.84 0.61 0.23
CA SER A 302 11.75 1.28 1.53
C SER A 302 10.40 1.04 2.20
N SER A 303 9.28 1.16 1.47
CA SER A 303 7.93 0.99 2.04
C SER A 303 7.67 -0.45 2.44
N THR A 304 8.00 -1.41 1.57
CA THR A 304 7.80 -2.83 1.87
C THR A 304 8.68 -3.30 3.03
N THR A 305 9.95 -2.86 3.07
CA THR A 305 10.87 -3.13 4.19
C THR A 305 10.33 -2.55 5.50
N SER A 306 9.80 -1.32 5.47
CA SER A 306 9.24 -0.68 6.66
C SER A 306 8.00 -1.39 7.18
N LEU A 307 7.14 -1.87 6.28
CA LEU A 307 5.96 -2.68 6.64
C LEU A 307 6.36 -4.02 7.25
N TYR A 308 7.35 -4.69 6.66
CA TYR A 308 7.83 -5.98 7.16
C TYR A 308 8.51 -5.84 8.53
N PHE A 309 9.42 -4.87 8.72
CA PHE A 309 10.06 -4.69 10.03
C PHE A 309 9.14 -4.08 11.08
N GLY A 310 8.14 -3.28 10.67
CA GLY A 310 7.13 -2.70 11.57
C GLY A 310 5.94 -3.62 11.85
N GLU A 311 5.97 -4.87 11.37
CA GLU A 311 4.86 -5.82 11.51
C GLU A 311 4.51 -6.11 12.98
N GLU A 312 5.53 -6.29 13.82
CA GLU A 312 5.36 -6.63 15.24
C GLU A 312 4.82 -5.44 16.03
N ASP A 313 5.30 -4.23 15.70
CA ASP A 313 4.83 -3.00 16.29
C ASP A 313 3.37 -2.76 15.90
N ALA A 314 3.02 -2.95 14.63
CA ALA A 314 1.65 -2.84 14.14
C ALA A 314 0.73 -3.87 14.80
N LEU A 315 1.19 -5.12 14.94
CA LEU A 315 0.46 -6.19 15.61
C LEU A 315 0.26 -5.88 17.10
N SER A 316 1.30 -5.38 17.80
CA SER A 316 1.23 -5.06 19.23
C SER A 316 0.39 -3.83 19.53
N ILE A 317 0.37 -2.85 18.62
CA ILE A 317 -0.52 -1.68 18.72
C ILE A 317 -1.99 -2.10 18.52
N ARG A 318 -2.25 -3.04 17.59
CA ARG A 318 -3.61 -3.52 17.31
C ARG A 318 -4.12 -4.51 18.36
N TYR A 319 -3.24 -5.39 18.83
CA TYR A 319 -3.51 -6.44 19.81
C TYR A 319 -2.58 -6.25 21.01
N PRO A 320 -2.95 -5.37 21.96
CA PRO A 320 -2.11 -5.05 23.11
C PRO A 320 -1.84 -6.26 24.01
N ARG A 321 -2.76 -7.24 24.03
CA ARG A 321 -2.66 -8.47 24.80
C ARG A 321 -2.75 -9.71 23.91
N GLU A 322 -2.42 -10.87 24.46
CA GLU A 322 -2.49 -12.16 23.74
C GLU A 322 -3.93 -12.52 23.33
N ILE A 323 -4.91 -12.28 24.20
CA ILE A 323 -6.34 -12.43 23.92
C ILE A 323 -7.02 -11.07 24.09
N ASN A 324 -7.72 -10.64 23.05
CA ASN A 324 -8.47 -9.38 23.04
C ASN A 324 -9.93 -9.68 22.74
N ILE A 325 -10.82 -9.35 23.68
CA ILE A 325 -12.25 -9.56 23.55
C ILE A 325 -12.91 -8.19 23.51
N ASP A 326 -13.71 -7.95 22.48
CA ASP A 326 -14.54 -6.77 22.31
C ASP A 326 -16.01 -7.23 22.25
N ILE A 327 -16.82 -6.80 23.21
CA ILE A 327 -18.26 -7.02 23.23
C ILE A 327 -18.94 -5.67 22.99
N SER A 328 -19.69 -5.56 21.89
CA SER A 328 -20.34 -4.32 21.48
C SER A 328 -21.87 -4.42 21.52
N THR A 329 -22.49 -3.35 22.04
CA THR A 329 -23.94 -3.17 22.20
C THR A 329 -24.32 -1.72 21.84
N LEU A 330 -25.62 -1.44 21.67
CA LEU A 330 -26.13 -0.07 21.45
C LEU A 330 -26.64 0.60 22.74
N ASP A 331 -26.59 -0.13 23.85
CA ASP A 331 -27.06 0.27 25.17
C ASP A 331 -26.17 -0.35 26.26
N THR A 332 -26.33 0.10 27.49
CA THR A 332 -25.58 -0.36 28.67
C THR A 332 -26.38 -1.34 29.53
N ASP A 333 -27.43 -1.98 28.99
CA ASP A 333 -28.34 -2.80 29.79
C ASP A 333 -27.64 -4.02 30.41
N LEU A 334 -26.70 -4.63 29.68
CA LEU A 334 -25.87 -5.75 30.17
C LEU A 334 -24.95 -5.37 31.34
N GLU A 335 -24.55 -4.11 31.41
CA GLU A 335 -23.75 -3.58 32.52
C GLU A 335 -24.64 -3.39 33.75
N LYS A 336 -25.82 -2.79 33.55
CA LYS A 336 -26.78 -2.49 34.63
C LYS A 336 -27.41 -3.72 35.26
N ASN A 337 -27.68 -4.75 34.47
CA ASN A 337 -28.30 -5.99 34.96
C ASN A 337 -27.28 -7.01 35.49
N GLY A 338 -25.98 -6.69 35.46
CA GLY A 338 -24.90 -7.56 35.91
C GLY A 338 -24.59 -8.75 34.99
N GLN A 339 -25.25 -8.87 33.83
CA GLN A 339 -24.98 -9.96 32.88
C GLN A 339 -23.57 -9.85 32.30
N MET A 340 -23.02 -8.64 32.12
CA MET A 340 -21.66 -8.47 31.64
C MET A 340 -20.63 -9.10 32.59
N ASP A 341 -20.80 -8.93 33.90
CA ASP A 341 -19.94 -9.55 34.91
C ASP A 341 -20.06 -11.08 34.90
N ASN A 342 -21.27 -11.62 34.61
CA ASN A 342 -21.47 -13.06 34.41
C ASN A 342 -20.71 -13.55 33.17
N ILE A 343 -20.82 -12.85 32.04
CA ILE A 343 -20.09 -13.19 30.80
C ILE A 343 -18.59 -13.24 31.06
N ILE A 344 -18.03 -12.19 31.70
CA ILE A 344 -16.60 -12.15 32.03
C ILE A 344 -16.22 -13.29 32.99
N SER A 345 -17.09 -13.63 33.95
CA SER A 345 -16.87 -14.74 34.88
C SER A 345 -16.87 -16.11 34.18
N ASP A 346 -17.76 -16.30 33.21
CA ASP A 346 -17.80 -17.52 32.39
C ASP A 346 -16.56 -17.65 31.52
N ILE A 347 -16.11 -16.55 30.89
CA ILE A 347 -14.84 -16.52 30.15
C ILE A 347 -13.67 -16.90 31.07
N LYS A 348 -13.62 -16.36 32.29
CA LYS A 348 -12.59 -16.76 33.28
C LYS A 348 -12.65 -18.25 33.63
N ASN A 349 -13.85 -18.86 33.66
CA ASN A 349 -13.99 -20.29 33.90
C ASN A 349 -13.50 -21.11 32.69
N ILE A 350 -13.76 -20.66 31.46
CA ILE A 350 -13.17 -21.26 30.25
C ILE A 350 -11.64 -21.20 30.32
N CYS A 351 -11.07 -20.04 30.67
CA CYS A 351 -9.61 -19.90 30.84
C CYS A 351 -9.05 -20.89 31.87
N LYS A 352 -9.72 -21.07 33.02
CA LYS A 352 -9.31 -22.06 34.03
C LYS A 352 -9.31 -23.49 33.50
N ASN A 353 -10.29 -23.86 32.67
CA ASN A 353 -10.34 -25.19 32.05
C ASN A 353 -9.19 -25.43 31.06
N HIS A 354 -8.58 -24.36 30.55
CA HIS A 354 -7.39 -24.38 29.70
C HIS A 354 -6.07 -24.18 30.48
N ASP A 355 -6.10 -24.24 31.82
CA ASP A 355 -4.95 -23.94 32.69
C ASP A 355 -4.37 -22.53 32.52
N VAL A 356 -5.18 -21.58 32.03
CA VAL A 356 -4.78 -20.18 31.81
C VAL A 356 -5.14 -19.31 33.00
N LYS A 357 -4.14 -18.60 33.54
CA LYS A 357 -4.31 -17.71 34.70
C LYS A 357 -4.86 -16.32 34.34
N GLY A 358 -4.64 -15.84 33.11
CA GLY A 358 -5.06 -14.50 32.68
C GLY A 358 -4.31 -13.40 33.41
N THR A 359 -3.02 -13.25 33.14
CA THR A 359 -2.16 -12.20 33.73
C THR A 359 -2.35 -10.86 33.02
N ASP A 360 -2.02 -9.76 33.71
CA ASP A 360 -2.11 -8.38 33.21
C ASP A 360 -3.48 -8.03 32.57
N ALA A 361 -4.52 -8.68 33.09
CA ALA A 361 -5.86 -8.53 32.58
C ALA A 361 -6.41 -7.14 32.89
N TYR A 362 -6.99 -6.49 31.89
CA TYR A 362 -7.74 -5.26 32.07
C TYR A 362 -9.12 -5.37 31.44
N THR A 363 -10.06 -4.62 31.99
CA THR A 363 -11.41 -4.46 31.44
C THR A 363 -11.84 -3.03 31.61
N TYR A 364 -12.50 -2.50 30.58
CA TYR A 364 -13.15 -1.21 30.67
C TYR A 364 -14.31 -1.14 29.68
N LEU A 365 -15.29 -0.33 30.06
CA LEU A 365 -16.36 0.10 29.19
C LEU A 365 -15.96 1.38 28.46
N ASN A 366 -16.26 1.46 27.17
CA ASN A 366 -16.28 2.72 26.45
C ASN A 366 -17.55 2.88 25.62
N GLY A 367 -17.86 4.13 25.26
CA GLY A 367 -18.93 4.49 24.34
C GLY A 367 -18.36 5.34 23.22
N MET A 368 -18.54 4.93 21.97
CA MET A 368 -17.94 5.57 20.81
C MET A 368 -19.00 6.21 19.90
N ILE A 369 -18.73 7.44 19.47
CA ILE A 369 -19.51 8.16 18.45
C ILE A 369 -18.60 8.98 17.55
N SER A 370 -18.92 9.04 16.27
CA SER A 370 -18.27 9.97 15.33
C SER A 370 -18.93 11.33 15.39
N GLY A 371 -18.12 12.40 15.43
CA GLY A 371 -18.62 13.76 15.39
C GLY A 371 -17.65 14.72 14.71
N MET A 372 -18.13 15.88 14.30
CA MET A 372 -17.32 16.94 13.71
C MET A 372 -17.27 18.14 14.64
N ILE A 373 -16.07 18.68 14.90
CA ILE A 373 -15.92 19.94 15.64
C ILE A 373 -16.19 21.10 14.67
N THR A 374 -17.23 21.87 14.96
CA THR A 374 -17.62 23.06 14.19
C THR A 374 -16.80 24.29 14.59
N ASP A 375 -16.77 25.33 13.74
CA ASP A 375 -16.01 26.57 13.98
C ASP A 375 -16.43 27.30 15.28
N ASP A 376 -17.67 27.13 15.74
CA ASP A 376 -18.18 27.65 17.01
C ASP A 376 -17.78 26.79 18.23
N GLY A 377 -16.96 25.76 18.02
CA GLY A 377 -16.38 24.91 19.06
C GLY A 377 -17.30 23.80 19.58
N LYS A 378 -18.46 23.59 18.95
CA LYS A 378 -19.39 22.50 19.29
C LYS A 378 -19.09 21.24 18.51
N VAL A 379 -19.59 20.11 19.00
CA VAL A 379 -19.51 18.81 18.31
C VAL A 379 -20.86 18.53 17.66
N GLU A 380 -20.87 18.47 16.33
CA GLU A 380 -21.99 18.00 15.51
C GLU A 380 -21.88 16.48 15.34
N THR A 381 -22.95 15.76 15.67
CA THR A 381 -23.01 14.29 15.66
C THR A 381 -24.00 13.73 14.65
N ASP A 382 -24.75 14.59 13.94
CA ASP A 382 -25.66 14.18 12.87
C ASP A 382 -24.90 13.86 11.58
N ILE A 383 -24.89 12.57 11.21
CA ILE A 383 -24.22 12.06 10.02
C ILE A 383 -24.68 12.76 8.75
N ASN A 384 -25.97 13.11 8.61
CA ASN A 384 -26.44 13.78 7.40
C ASN A 384 -25.87 15.19 7.27
N ARG A 385 -25.63 15.86 8.40
CA ARG A 385 -24.94 17.17 8.40
C ARG A 385 -23.46 16.98 8.14
N ILE A 386 -22.82 16.01 8.78
CA ILE A 386 -21.41 15.67 8.56
C ILE A 386 -21.15 15.31 7.08
N ASP A 387 -21.99 14.49 6.46
CA ASP A 387 -21.90 14.06 5.06
C ASP A 387 -22.17 15.20 4.07
N ASN A 388 -23.12 16.09 4.39
CA ASN A 388 -23.35 17.28 3.55
C ASN A 388 -22.18 18.27 3.63
N PHE A 389 -21.55 18.44 4.80
CA PHE A 389 -20.38 19.30 4.96
C PHE A 389 -19.12 18.70 4.31
N SER A 390 -18.89 17.39 4.47
CA SER A 390 -17.72 16.69 3.90
C SER A 390 -17.76 16.62 2.36
N ASN A 391 -18.96 16.53 1.76
CA ASN A 391 -19.12 16.56 0.30
C ASN A 391 -18.91 17.96 -0.32
N ILE A 392 -19.12 19.05 0.43
CA ILE A 392 -19.00 20.43 -0.09
C ILE A 392 -17.55 20.91 -0.08
N ALA A 393 -16.74 20.44 0.88
CA ALA A 393 -15.38 20.92 1.11
C ALA A 393 -14.31 19.87 0.76
N LEU A 394 -14.31 19.32 -0.46
CA LEU A 394 -13.22 18.51 -1.06
C LEU A 394 -12.34 17.75 -0.03
N GLY A 395 -12.95 16.90 0.81
CA GLY A 395 -12.22 15.97 1.68
C GLY A 395 -11.45 16.56 2.87
N ASP A 396 -11.85 17.69 3.45
CA ASP A 396 -11.29 18.11 4.75
C ASP A 396 -11.93 17.33 5.92
N PHE A 397 -11.48 16.09 6.09
CA PHE A 397 -11.85 15.23 7.22
C PHE A 397 -11.07 15.57 8.50
N SER A 398 -10.25 16.63 8.53
CA SER A 398 -9.46 17.00 9.72
C SER A 398 -10.32 17.46 10.90
N SER A 399 -11.57 17.83 10.65
CA SER A 399 -12.55 18.23 11.65
C SER A 399 -13.39 17.07 12.19
N VAL A 400 -13.27 15.87 11.63
CA VAL A 400 -14.01 14.66 12.07
C VAL A 400 -13.19 13.91 13.11
N TYR A 401 -13.84 13.57 14.21
CA TYR A 401 -13.25 12.90 15.38
C TYR A 401 -14.08 11.69 15.76
N SER A 402 -13.40 10.66 16.26
CA SER A 402 -14.03 9.65 17.11
C SER A 402 -14.00 10.12 18.55
N PHE A 403 -15.17 10.32 19.16
CA PHE A 403 -15.30 10.63 20.58
C PHE A 403 -15.55 9.36 21.36
N ILE A 404 -14.70 9.08 22.35
CA ILE A 404 -14.72 7.87 23.15
C ILE A 404 -14.99 8.26 24.60
N PHE A 405 -16.14 7.91 25.14
CA PHE A 405 -16.50 8.15 26.53
C PHE A 405 -16.05 6.98 27.40
N ILE A 406 -15.38 7.27 28.52
CA ILE A 406 -14.83 6.25 29.42
C ILE A 406 -15.20 6.61 30.87
N PRO A 407 -15.77 5.69 31.65
CA PRO A 407 -16.03 5.94 33.07
C PRO A 407 -14.73 6.18 33.84
N VAL A 408 -14.74 7.16 34.75
CA VAL A 408 -13.57 7.51 35.57
C VAL A 408 -13.11 6.36 36.46
N ASP A 409 -14.03 5.50 36.90
CA ASP A 409 -13.72 4.32 37.69
C ASP A 409 -12.87 3.31 36.92
N ASP A 410 -13.17 3.07 35.64
CA ASP A 410 -12.38 2.17 34.80
C ASP A 410 -11.05 2.80 34.41
N TYR A 411 -11.03 4.10 34.11
CA TYR A 411 -9.79 4.85 33.91
C TYR A 411 -8.86 4.76 35.13
N ASN A 412 -9.40 4.95 36.34
CA ASN A 412 -8.66 4.87 37.59
C ASN A 412 -8.09 3.47 37.84
N LYS A 413 -8.86 2.41 37.57
CA LYS A 413 -8.39 1.02 37.68
C LYS A 413 -7.22 0.73 36.73
N ILE A 414 -7.31 1.20 35.49
CA ILE A 414 -6.29 0.96 34.46
C ILE A 414 -5.02 1.76 34.74
N MET A 415 -5.16 3.04 35.05
CA MET A 415 -4.02 3.97 35.20
C MET A 415 -3.45 3.98 36.63
N GLY A 416 -4.07 3.28 37.58
CA GLY A 416 -3.68 3.30 38.99
C GLY A 416 -3.88 4.66 39.65
N THR A 417 -4.88 5.42 39.20
CA THR A 417 -5.18 6.78 39.69
C THR A 417 -6.43 6.81 40.58
N SER A 418 -6.71 7.95 41.21
CA SER A 418 -7.85 8.13 42.11
C SER A 418 -8.56 9.47 41.83
N TYR A 419 -8.90 9.73 40.57
CA TYR A 419 -9.64 10.93 40.20
C TYR A 419 -11.13 10.79 40.56
N THR A 420 -11.76 11.92 40.89
CA THR A 420 -13.21 12.02 41.05
C THR A 420 -13.67 13.21 40.23
N LEU A 421 -14.68 13.01 39.39
CA LEU A 421 -15.20 14.02 38.46
C LEU A 421 -16.66 14.30 38.79
N LYS A 422 -17.11 15.52 38.51
CA LYS A 422 -18.55 15.84 38.47
C LYS A 422 -19.13 15.46 37.12
N ASP A 423 -20.47 15.40 37.04
CA ASP A 423 -21.19 15.06 35.81
C ASP A 423 -20.91 16.02 34.64
N ASP A 424 -20.50 17.27 34.91
CA ASP A 424 -20.13 18.27 33.91
C ASP A 424 -18.62 18.43 33.73
N GLU A 425 -17.79 17.57 34.34
CA GLU A 425 -16.33 17.62 34.26
C GLU A 425 -15.79 16.41 33.50
N ALA A 426 -14.75 16.61 32.67
CA ALA A 426 -14.08 15.54 31.95
C ALA A 426 -12.56 15.73 31.92
N ILE A 427 -11.83 14.60 31.90
CA ILE A 427 -10.41 14.57 31.52
C ILE A 427 -10.34 14.16 30.05
N ILE A 428 -9.46 14.78 29.27
CA ILE A 428 -9.29 14.43 27.86
C ILE A 428 -7.95 13.73 27.59
N TYR A 429 -7.99 12.78 26.66
CA TYR A 429 -6.82 12.19 26.02
C TYR A 429 -6.97 12.31 24.50
N ASN A 430 -5.97 12.87 23.84
CA ASN A 430 -5.96 13.06 22.38
C ASN A 430 -5.07 12.01 21.72
N TYR A 431 -5.66 11.16 20.87
CA TYR A 431 -4.93 10.17 20.08
C TYR A 431 -4.88 10.59 18.60
N ARG A 432 -3.67 10.61 18.03
CA ARG A 432 -3.37 11.01 16.64
C ARG A 432 -3.81 12.43 16.25
N ASN A 433 -4.08 13.28 17.22
CA ASN A 433 -4.35 14.70 17.03
C ASN A 433 -3.25 15.54 17.69
N ASN A 434 -2.49 16.29 16.87
CA ASN A 434 -1.49 17.24 17.41
C ASN A 434 -2.06 18.66 17.58
N SER A 435 -3.29 18.90 17.10
CA SER A 435 -4.01 20.15 17.35
C SER A 435 -4.73 20.07 18.70
N ARG A 436 -4.03 20.45 19.77
CA ARG A 436 -4.61 20.57 21.12
C ARG A 436 -5.91 21.37 21.03
N TYR A 437 -7.04 20.73 21.30
CA TYR A 437 -8.32 21.42 21.41
C TYR A 437 -8.17 22.53 22.44
N LYS A 438 -8.30 23.79 22.01
CA LYS A 438 -7.93 24.95 22.83
C LYS A 438 -9.03 25.41 23.78
N ASN A 439 -10.23 24.86 23.64
CA ASN A 439 -11.36 25.26 24.47
C ASN A 439 -11.40 24.42 25.74
N ASN A 440 -11.67 25.07 26.86
CA ASN A 440 -11.81 24.40 28.15
C ASN A 440 -13.20 23.75 28.33
N VAL A 441 -14.06 23.80 27.31
CA VAL A 441 -15.40 23.23 27.30
C VAL A 441 -15.64 22.58 25.96
N ILE A 442 -16.09 21.33 25.97
CA ILE A 442 -16.57 20.60 24.78
C ILE A 442 -18.07 20.42 24.90
N SER A 443 -18.83 20.74 23.85
CA SER A 443 -20.30 20.72 23.88
C SER A 443 -20.86 19.92 22.72
N PHE A 444 -21.60 18.86 23.01
CA PHE A 444 -22.24 18.03 21.99
C PHE A 444 -23.63 18.57 21.65
N ASN A 445 -23.95 18.71 20.36
CA ASN A 445 -25.19 19.33 19.91
C ASN A 445 -26.48 18.61 20.37
N ARG A 446 -26.42 17.29 20.53
CA ARG A 446 -27.49 16.43 21.03
C ARG A 446 -27.20 15.86 22.42
N GLY A 447 -26.11 16.28 23.05
CA GLY A 447 -25.61 15.74 24.32
C GLY A 447 -25.29 16.83 25.34
N GLN A 448 -24.48 16.48 26.33
CA GLN A 448 -24.05 17.39 27.40
C GLN A 448 -22.82 18.21 26.98
N SER A 449 -22.55 19.26 27.75
CA SER A 449 -21.28 19.99 27.74
C SER A 449 -20.38 19.55 28.90
N PHE A 450 -19.10 19.33 28.62
CA PHE A 450 -18.09 18.97 29.62
C PHE A 450 -17.04 20.07 29.73
N LYS A 451 -16.75 20.47 30.96
CA LYS A 451 -15.61 21.31 31.32
C LYS A 451 -14.38 20.43 31.46
N ILE A 452 -13.35 20.76 30.69
CA ILE A 452 -12.10 20.00 30.68
C ILE A 452 -11.27 20.41 31.88
N VAL A 453 -11.09 19.48 32.82
CA VAL A 453 -10.32 19.72 34.06
C VAL A 453 -8.85 19.34 33.93
N LYS A 454 -8.53 18.43 33.01
CA LYS A 454 -7.17 17.95 32.77
C LYS A 454 -7.04 17.37 31.36
N GLU A 455 -5.85 17.51 30.78
CA GLU A 455 -5.39 16.75 29.61
C GLU A 455 -4.34 15.74 30.08
N THR A 456 -4.49 14.47 29.68
CA THR A 456 -3.51 13.41 29.95
C THR A 456 -2.75 13.07 28.67
N ASP A 457 -1.47 12.72 28.82
CA ASP A 457 -0.60 12.37 27.70
C ASP A 457 -0.57 10.85 27.43
N GLU A 458 -1.08 10.04 28.36
CA GLU A 458 -1.07 8.57 28.27
C GLU A 458 -2.43 7.98 28.67
N PHE A 459 -2.91 7.04 27.85
CA PHE A 459 -4.04 6.15 28.13
C PHE A 459 -3.93 4.91 27.24
N VAL A 460 -4.55 3.79 27.65
CA VAL A 460 -4.58 2.55 26.85
C VAL A 460 -5.43 2.81 25.61
N ILE A 461 -4.80 2.70 24.43
CA ILE A 461 -5.47 2.90 23.15
C ILE A 461 -6.34 1.68 22.88
N ASP A 462 -7.63 1.89 22.61
CA ASP A 462 -8.52 0.79 22.24
C ASP A 462 -8.17 0.24 20.84
N THR A 463 -8.42 -1.04 20.61
CA THR A 463 -8.10 -1.71 19.32
C THR A 463 -8.76 -1.01 18.13
N ASN A 464 -9.96 -0.44 18.31
CA ASN A 464 -10.68 0.26 17.24
C ASN A 464 -10.06 1.63 16.91
N ALA A 465 -9.59 2.37 17.91
CA ALA A 465 -8.89 3.65 17.81
C ALA A 465 -7.48 3.46 17.21
N ALA A 466 -6.82 2.34 17.53
CA ALA A 466 -5.52 1.97 16.94
C ALA A 466 -5.62 1.75 15.41
N ILE A 467 -6.71 1.17 14.93
CA ILE A 467 -6.94 0.90 13.50
C ILE A 467 -7.58 2.11 12.80
N SER A 468 -8.27 2.99 13.53
CA SER A 468 -8.94 4.16 12.97
C SER A 468 -7.96 5.15 12.31
N VAL A 469 -8.27 5.56 11.07
CA VAL A 469 -7.55 6.63 10.37
C VAL A 469 -7.97 8.01 10.90
N THR A 470 -9.15 8.09 11.51
CA THR A 470 -9.72 9.31 12.10
C THR A 470 -9.10 9.57 13.48
N PRO A 471 -8.70 10.82 13.79
CA PRO A 471 -8.27 11.19 15.14
C PRO A 471 -9.31 10.82 16.20
N SER A 472 -8.85 10.41 17.37
CA SER A 472 -9.72 9.98 18.46
C SER A 472 -9.50 10.84 19.70
N MET A 473 -10.58 11.24 20.36
CA MET A 473 -10.56 11.98 21.62
C MET A 473 -11.29 11.17 22.66
N ALA A 474 -10.56 10.68 23.66
CA ALA A 474 -11.17 10.02 24.81
C ALA A 474 -11.54 11.06 25.87
N LEU A 475 -12.81 11.05 26.27
CA LEU A 475 -13.38 11.82 27.37
C LEU A 475 -13.59 10.87 28.55
N ILE A 476 -12.79 11.04 29.59
CA ILE A 476 -13.01 10.37 30.87
C ILE A 476 -14.07 11.16 31.62
N VAL A 477 -15.18 10.51 31.94
CA VAL A 477 -16.40 11.11 32.52
C VAL A 477 -16.79 10.42 33.81
N ASN A 478 -17.59 11.09 34.65
CA ASN A 478 -18.05 10.51 35.92
C ASN A 478 -18.93 9.27 35.70
N ASP A 479 -20.00 9.43 34.91
CA ASP A 479 -20.95 8.36 34.58
C ASP A 479 -21.22 8.37 33.08
N ILE A 480 -21.01 7.21 32.43
CA ILE A 480 -21.09 7.13 30.97
C ILE A 480 -22.52 7.27 30.47
N ASP A 481 -23.53 6.77 31.19
CA ASP A 481 -24.93 6.87 30.76
C ASP A 481 -25.43 8.31 30.79
N ASN A 482 -25.06 9.05 31.84
CA ASN A 482 -25.38 10.46 31.95
C ASN A 482 -24.65 11.27 30.88
N ALA A 483 -23.35 11.02 30.70
CA ALA A 483 -22.53 11.73 29.72
C ALA A 483 -23.00 11.52 28.27
N THR A 484 -23.53 10.34 27.97
CA THR A 484 -23.98 9.93 26.64
C THR A 484 -25.47 10.15 26.41
N LYS A 485 -26.18 10.68 27.42
CA LYS A 485 -27.62 10.95 27.35
C LYS A 485 -27.95 11.92 26.22
N GLY A 486 -28.82 11.50 25.31
CA GLY A 486 -29.23 12.27 24.12
C GLY A 486 -28.41 11.98 22.86
N LEU A 487 -27.26 11.32 23.01
CA LEU A 487 -26.43 10.77 21.93
C LEU A 487 -26.71 9.27 21.68
N THR A 488 -27.41 8.61 22.60
CA THR A 488 -27.83 7.21 22.49
C THR A 488 -29.08 7.04 21.62
N TYR A 489 -29.24 5.82 21.07
CA TYR A 489 -30.34 5.47 20.19
C TYR A 489 -31.70 5.47 20.92
N ASN A 490 -32.72 6.13 20.36
CA ASN A 490 -34.10 6.02 20.83
C ASN A 490 -34.87 5.00 19.98
N ALA A 491 -35.08 3.80 20.53
CA ALA A 491 -35.75 2.66 19.87
C ALA A 491 -37.22 2.91 19.44
N THR A 492 -37.86 3.99 19.89
CA THR A 492 -39.24 4.33 19.52
C THR A 492 -39.41 4.87 18.10
N THR A 493 -38.33 5.19 17.37
CA THR A 493 -38.42 5.64 15.98
C THR A 493 -38.08 4.48 15.03
N ALA A 494 -38.88 3.43 15.10
CA ALA A 494 -38.81 2.30 14.18
C ALA A 494 -39.26 2.73 12.78
N GLN A 495 -38.39 3.39 12.00
CA GLN A 495 -38.52 3.43 10.53
C GLN A 495 -37.32 3.95 9.73
N LYS A 496 -36.23 4.40 10.35
CA LYS A 496 -34.96 4.60 9.64
C LYS A 496 -33.80 4.13 10.51
N ILE A 497 -33.10 3.11 10.03
CA ILE A 497 -31.81 2.69 10.59
C ILE A 497 -30.81 3.78 10.19
N GLU A 498 -30.81 4.91 10.90
CA GLU A 498 -29.78 5.94 10.78
C GLU A 498 -28.73 5.65 11.85
N ASN A 499 -27.50 5.37 11.39
CA ASN A 499 -26.29 4.92 12.09
C ASN A 499 -25.75 5.89 13.17
N THR A 500 -26.62 6.60 13.88
CA THR A 500 -26.33 7.83 14.64
C THR A 500 -26.25 7.64 16.16
N GLY A 501 -26.31 6.40 16.64
CA GLY A 501 -26.23 6.10 18.08
C GLY A 501 -24.81 5.76 18.54
N ILE A 502 -24.53 6.00 19.80
CA ILE A 502 -23.30 5.50 20.46
C ILE A 502 -23.26 3.97 20.42
N ASN A 503 -22.10 3.44 20.05
CA ASN A 503 -21.79 2.02 20.26
C ASN A 503 -21.00 1.89 21.55
N PHE A 504 -21.51 1.06 22.47
CA PHE A 504 -20.79 0.74 23.70
C PHE A 504 -19.94 -0.50 23.46
N HIS A 505 -18.70 -0.48 23.92
CA HIS A 505 -17.77 -1.59 23.84
C HIS A 505 -17.25 -1.93 25.23
N ARG A 506 -17.38 -3.19 25.61
CA ARG A 506 -16.72 -3.75 26.79
C ARG A 506 -15.52 -4.54 26.33
N TYR A 507 -14.33 -4.06 26.68
CA TYR A 507 -13.09 -4.77 26.42
C TYR A 507 -12.74 -5.67 27.59
N TYR A 508 -12.30 -6.89 27.28
CA TYR A 508 -11.65 -7.77 28.23
C TYR A 508 -10.41 -8.39 27.57
N CYS A 509 -9.25 -7.91 27.96
CA CYS A 509 -7.99 -8.31 27.35
C CYS A 509 -7.04 -8.85 28.43
N PHE A 510 -6.30 -9.91 28.11
CA PHE A 510 -5.41 -10.57 29.06
C PHE A 510 -4.31 -11.36 28.37
N ASP A 511 -3.22 -11.59 29.09
CA ASP A 511 -2.15 -12.47 28.67
C ASP A 511 -2.33 -13.87 29.26
N THR A 512 -2.04 -14.88 28.46
CA THR A 512 -2.33 -16.28 28.75
C THR A 512 -1.14 -17.04 29.31
N GLY A 513 0.08 -16.73 28.83
CA GLY A 513 1.31 -17.43 29.19
C GLY A 513 1.40 -18.88 28.68
N VAL A 514 0.53 -19.29 27.75
CA VAL A 514 0.52 -20.62 27.13
C VAL A 514 1.09 -20.60 25.71
N SER A 515 1.28 -21.77 25.10
CA SER A 515 1.83 -21.89 23.75
C SER A 515 0.92 -21.22 22.69
N PRO A 516 1.47 -20.70 21.58
CA PRO A 516 0.68 -20.01 20.55
C PRO A 516 -0.51 -20.82 20.03
N GLN A 517 -0.35 -22.13 19.85
CA GLN A 517 -1.42 -23.00 19.38
C GLN A 517 -2.56 -23.10 20.41
N HIS A 518 -2.23 -23.19 21.70
CA HIS A 518 -3.21 -23.22 22.78
C HIS A 518 -3.92 -21.86 22.92
N GLN A 519 -3.25 -20.75 22.62
CA GLN A 519 -3.89 -19.42 22.56
C GLN A 519 -4.97 -19.35 21.47
N ILE A 520 -4.69 -19.90 20.29
CA ILE A 520 -5.63 -19.95 19.15
C ILE A 520 -6.82 -20.87 19.47
N GLU A 521 -6.58 -21.99 20.16
CA GLU A 521 -7.66 -22.88 20.61
C GLU A 521 -8.56 -22.19 21.63
N LEU A 522 -7.96 -21.54 22.64
CA LEU A 522 -8.70 -20.78 23.66
C LEU A 522 -9.54 -19.66 23.04
N SER A 523 -9.00 -18.89 22.08
CA SER A 523 -9.76 -17.83 21.43
C SER A 523 -11.00 -18.36 20.70
N LYS A 524 -10.87 -19.52 20.02
CA LYS A 524 -11.99 -20.19 19.36
C LYS A 524 -13.04 -20.68 20.35
N ASP A 525 -12.64 -21.26 21.47
CA ASP A 525 -13.59 -21.75 22.47
C ASP A 525 -14.36 -20.62 23.16
N ILE A 526 -13.69 -19.49 23.43
CA ILE A 526 -14.35 -18.28 23.93
C ILE A 526 -15.31 -17.70 22.86
N ALA A 527 -14.89 -17.65 21.59
CA ALA A 527 -15.76 -17.19 20.50
C ALA A 527 -17.01 -18.07 20.36
N ASN A 528 -16.84 -19.39 20.36
CA ASN A 528 -17.93 -20.36 20.29
C ASN A 528 -18.90 -20.23 21.47
N TYR A 529 -18.38 -19.96 22.68
CA TYR A 529 -19.21 -19.69 23.85
C TYR A 529 -20.09 -18.45 23.66
N LEU A 530 -19.52 -17.33 23.21
CA LEU A 530 -20.25 -16.08 23.01
C LEU A 530 -21.28 -16.22 21.87
N ASP A 531 -20.89 -16.82 20.75
CA ASP A 531 -21.78 -17.07 19.61
C ASP A 531 -22.92 -18.02 19.97
N GLY A 532 -22.64 -19.05 20.78
CA GLY A 532 -23.66 -19.99 21.27
C GLY A 532 -24.71 -19.36 22.19
N ASN A 533 -24.39 -18.23 22.83
CA ASN A 533 -25.28 -17.52 23.75
C ASN A 533 -25.82 -16.19 23.18
N ILE A 534 -25.55 -15.89 21.90
CA ILE A 534 -25.85 -14.58 21.30
C ILE A 534 -27.31 -14.16 21.42
N GLU A 535 -28.26 -15.07 21.21
CA GLU A 535 -29.70 -14.77 21.28
C GLU A 535 -30.17 -14.48 22.71
N LYS A 536 -29.54 -15.11 23.72
CA LYS A 536 -29.80 -14.81 25.12
C LYS A 536 -29.34 -13.39 25.44
N TYR A 537 -28.11 -13.03 25.05
CA TYR A 537 -27.58 -11.70 25.31
C TYR A 537 -28.34 -10.60 24.57
N ARG A 538 -28.82 -10.87 23.34
CA ARG A 538 -29.72 -9.96 22.62
C ARG A 538 -31.08 -9.79 23.30
N ALA A 539 -31.60 -10.82 23.98
CA ALA A 539 -32.85 -10.69 24.72
C ALA A 539 -32.70 -9.82 25.97
N ASP A 540 -31.50 -9.78 26.54
CA ASP A 540 -31.15 -8.98 27.72
C ASP A 540 -30.79 -7.51 27.38
N THR A 541 -30.76 -7.12 26.10
CA THR A 541 -30.57 -5.74 25.65
C THR A 541 -31.85 -5.14 25.06
N SER A 542 -32.15 -3.88 25.39
CA SER A 542 -33.32 -3.18 24.83
C SER A 542 -33.21 -2.97 23.31
N SER A 543 -31.99 -2.81 22.79
CA SER A 543 -31.73 -2.67 21.36
C SER A 543 -31.81 -4.00 20.57
N ARG A 544 -31.79 -5.15 21.26
CA ARG A 544 -31.56 -6.49 20.68
C ARG A 544 -30.28 -6.61 19.86
N MET A 545 -29.32 -5.72 20.08
CA MET A 545 -28.03 -5.73 19.41
C MET A 545 -26.96 -6.23 20.38
N PHE A 546 -26.21 -7.22 19.92
CA PHE A 546 -25.04 -7.78 20.57
C PHE A 546 -24.12 -8.30 19.48
N ARG A 547 -22.85 -7.91 19.53
CA ARG A 547 -21.78 -8.47 18.71
C ARG A 547 -20.55 -8.68 19.59
N SER A 548 -19.86 -9.78 19.38
CA SER A 548 -18.60 -10.06 20.04
C SER A 548 -17.51 -10.32 19.01
N SER A 549 -16.30 -9.87 19.30
CA SER A 549 -15.08 -10.23 18.59
C SER A 549 -14.10 -10.80 19.62
N VAL A 550 -13.52 -11.96 19.30
CA VAL A 550 -12.48 -12.59 20.11
C VAL A 550 -11.28 -12.80 19.21
N GLU A 551 -10.22 -12.05 19.45
CA GLU A 551 -9.03 -12.08 18.62
C GLU A 551 -7.81 -12.50 19.44
N SER A 552 -7.12 -13.53 18.95
CA SER A 552 -5.80 -13.91 19.44
C SER A 552 -4.72 -13.14 18.67
N LYS A 553 -3.74 -12.59 19.39
CA LYS A 553 -2.57 -11.95 18.78
C LYS A 553 -1.80 -12.92 17.88
N GLU A 554 -1.62 -14.16 18.32
CA GLU A 554 -0.89 -15.19 17.56
C GLU A 554 -1.66 -15.67 16.33
N GLN A 555 -2.99 -15.77 16.39
CA GLN A 555 -3.80 -16.04 15.21
C GLN A 555 -3.59 -14.96 14.14
N ASN A 556 -3.62 -13.69 14.55
CA ASN A 556 -3.45 -12.56 13.64
C ASN A 556 -1.99 -12.33 13.21
N ARG A 557 -1.01 -12.77 14.01
CA ARG A 557 0.42 -12.71 13.66
C ARG A 557 0.71 -13.39 12.33
N LEU A 558 0.10 -14.56 12.10
CA LEU A 558 0.27 -15.32 10.84
C LEU A 558 -0.28 -14.54 9.65
N ASP A 559 -1.45 -13.90 9.78
CA ASP A 559 -2.02 -13.06 8.74
C ASP A 559 -1.17 -11.82 8.45
N PHE A 560 -0.62 -11.18 9.49
CA PHE A 560 0.28 -10.03 9.34
C PHE A 560 1.59 -10.41 8.63
N PHE A 561 2.22 -11.53 9.03
CA PHE A 561 3.41 -12.05 8.36
C PHE A 561 3.10 -12.43 6.92
N GLY A 562 1.91 -12.99 6.66
CA GLY A 562 1.46 -13.30 5.32
C GLY A 562 1.27 -12.06 4.45
N LEU A 563 0.60 -11.04 4.99
CA LEU A 563 0.32 -9.78 4.29
C LEU A 563 1.61 -9.01 4.00
N TYR A 564 2.39 -8.70 5.03
CA TYR A 564 3.58 -7.85 4.90
C TYR A 564 4.77 -8.61 4.32
N GLY A 565 4.97 -9.88 4.68
CA GLY A 565 5.95 -10.75 4.04
C GLY A 565 5.61 -11.02 2.56
N GLY A 566 4.33 -11.21 2.23
CA GLY A 566 3.86 -11.33 0.85
C GLY A 566 4.12 -10.08 0.02
N LEU A 567 3.82 -8.89 0.57
CA LEU A 567 4.11 -7.61 -0.09
C LEU A 567 5.62 -7.38 -0.25
N PHE A 568 6.43 -7.75 0.74
CA PHE A 568 7.88 -7.65 0.68
C PHE A 568 8.51 -8.63 -0.32
N GLY A 569 7.98 -9.84 -0.46
CA GLY A 569 8.44 -10.77 -1.49
C GLY A 569 8.04 -10.36 -2.92
N LEU A 570 6.99 -9.57 -3.07
CA LEU A 570 6.57 -9.02 -4.37
C LEU A 570 7.33 -7.75 -4.78
N GLY A 571 7.67 -6.89 -3.83
CA GLY A 571 8.41 -5.64 -4.05
C GLY A 571 9.90 -5.88 -4.26
#